data_AF-A0A382VNZ8-F1
#
_entry.id   AF-A0A382VNZ8-F1
#
_cell.length_a   1.000
_cell.length_b   1.000
_cell.length_c   1.000
_cell.angle_alpha   90.00
_cell.angle_beta   90.00
_cell.angle_gamma   90.00
#
_symmetry.space_group_name_H-M   'P 1'
#
loop_
_entity.id
_entity.type
_entity.pdbx_description
1 polymer ?
#
loop_
_entity_poly.entity_id
_entity_poly.type
_entity_poly.pdbx_seq_one_letter_code
_entity_poly.pdbx_strand_id
1 'polypeptide(L)'
;MNELIQQKIRQYLVHSFLYYQLDESIISDRHYDQICADVANLISDNSDKNSLPFHDLVKSSLTEDASGFSISKYPAEIISAALHLLYQNSYIDSMSFENFLARFGYSSSEIRNA
;
A
#
# COMPACT_ATOMS: atom_id res chain seq x y z
N MET A 1 -11.66 1.12 17.28
CA MET A 1 -10.26 0.70 17.52
C MET A 1 -9.72 -0.09 16.32
N ASN A 2 -10.47 -1.08 15.79
CA ASN A 2 -10.10 -1.79 14.57
C ASN A 2 -9.93 -0.88 13.33
N GLU A 3 -10.83 0.07 13.06
CA GLU A 3 -10.77 0.89 11.84
C GLU A 3 -9.45 1.66 11.65
N LEU A 4 -8.89 2.21 12.72
CA LEU A 4 -7.61 2.94 12.67
C LEU A 4 -6.45 2.00 12.29
N ILE A 5 -6.45 0.78 12.84
CA ILE A 5 -5.44 -0.24 12.51
C ILE A 5 -5.56 -0.64 11.05
N GLN A 6 -6.78 -0.88 10.57
CA GLN A 6 -7.04 -1.21 9.18
C GLN A 6 -6.60 -0.08 8.24
N GLN A 7 -6.83 1.17 8.63
CA GLN A 7 -6.39 2.34 7.87
C GLN A 7 -4.87 2.41 7.78
N LYS A 8 -4.16 2.23 8.90
CA LYS A 8 -2.70 2.24 8.96
C LYS A 8 -2.07 1.11 8.16
N ILE A 9 -2.64 -0.10 8.25
CA ILE A 9 -2.22 -1.26 7.43
C ILE A 9 -2.39 -0.95 5.94
N ARG A 10 -3.54 -0.39 5.53
CA ARG A 10 -3.76 -0.01 4.12
C ARG A 10 -2.78 1.07 3.66
N GLN A 11 -2.54 2.09 4.49
CA GLN A 11 -1.54 3.12 4.19
C GLN A 11 -0.15 2.53 3.98
N TYR A 12 0.29 1.65 4.89
CA TYR A 12 1.54 0.92 4.73
C TYR A 12 1.61 0.21 3.38
N LEU A 13 0.63 -0.67 3.09
CA LEU A 13 0.62 -1.46 1.86
C LEU A 13 0.60 -0.61 0.59
N VAL A 14 -0.18 0.48 0.58
CA VAL A 14 -0.23 1.43 -0.54
C VAL A 14 1.12 2.10 -0.76
N HIS A 15 1.74 2.62 0.30
CA HIS A 15 3.02 3.31 0.18
C HIS A 15 4.17 2.34 -0.14
N SER A 16 4.14 1.11 0.39
CA SER A 16 5.09 0.07 -0.01
C SER A 16 4.96 -0.26 -1.50
N PHE A 17 3.74 -0.38 -2.02
CA PHE A 17 3.52 -0.66 -3.44
C PHE A 17 4.06 0.48 -4.32
N LEU A 18 3.75 1.73 -3.98
CA LEU A 18 4.26 2.89 -4.70
C LEU A 18 5.79 2.88 -4.76
N TYR A 19 6.44 2.71 -3.61
CA TYR A 19 7.89 2.79 -3.51
C TYR A 19 8.60 1.61 -4.17
N TYR A 20 8.18 0.37 -3.90
CA TYR A 20 8.91 -0.82 -4.36
C TYR A 20 8.48 -1.33 -5.74
N GLN A 21 7.22 -1.13 -6.16
CA GLN A 21 6.74 -1.64 -7.44
C GLN A 21 6.68 -0.56 -8.52
N LEU A 22 6.38 0.68 -8.15
CA LEU A 22 6.26 1.78 -9.10
C LEU A 22 7.45 2.73 -9.11
N ASP A 23 8.41 2.58 -8.19
CA ASP A 23 9.55 3.49 -8.00
C ASP A 23 9.10 4.95 -7.80
N GLU A 24 7.93 5.11 -7.15
CA GLU A 24 7.25 6.38 -6.96
C GLU A 24 7.00 6.62 -5.47
N SER A 25 7.09 7.87 -5.04
CA SER A 25 6.82 8.21 -3.64
C SER A 25 6.01 9.50 -3.51
N ILE A 26 4.97 9.43 -2.68
CA ILE A 26 4.07 10.54 -2.37
C ILE A 26 4.38 11.13 -0.98
N ILE A 27 5.08 10.37 -0.13
CA ILE A 27 5.44 10.76 1.23
C ILE A 27 6.96 10.67 1.42
N SER A 28 7.49 11.40 2.39
CA SER A 28 8.90 11.28 2.73
C SER A 28 9.21 9.95 3.41
N ASP A 29 10.45 9.47 3.25
CA ASP A 29 10.95 8.25 3.90
C ASP A 29 10.69 8.27 5.41
N ARG A 30 10.91 9.43 6.05
CA ARG A 30 10.63 9.60 7.48
C ARG A 30 9.17 9.35 7.86
N HIS A 31 8.22 9.77 7.02
CA HIS A 31 6.81 9.47 7.26
C HIS A 31 6.51 7.99 7.01
N TYR A 32 7.15 7.38 6.02
CA TYR A 32 7.01 5.97 5.75
C TYR A 32 7.53 5.10 6.91
N ASP A 33 8.71 5.42 7.45
CA ASP A 33 9.29 4.77 8.62
C ASP A 33 8.35 4.85 9.83
N GLN A 34 7.73 6.02 10.05
CA GLN A 34 6.75 6.19 11.12
C GLN A 34 5.52 5.30 10.92
N ILE A 35 5.01 5.17 9.70
CA ILE A 35 3.90 4.26 9.40
C ILE A 35 4.30 2.81 9.66
N CYS A 36 5.51 2.40 9.27
CA CYS A 36 6.01 1.05 9.53
C CYS A 36 6.09 0.76 11.04
N ALA A 37 6.63 1.69 11.82
CA ALA A 37 6.71 1.56 13.27
C ALA A 37 5.32 1.50 13.93
N ASP A 38 4.38 2.36 13.51
CA ASP A 38 3.00 2.35 13.98
C ASP A 38 2.35 0.98 13.71
N VAL A 39 2.45 0.47 12.48
CA VAL A 39 1.85 -0.81 12.09
C VAL A 39 2.48 -1.99 12.84
N ALA A 40 3.81 -1.99 13.02
CA ALA A 40 4.52 -3.01 13.79
C ALA A 40 4.04 -3.06 15.25
N ASN A 41 3.87 -1.90 15.88
CA ASN A 41 3.34 -1.79 17.24
C ASN A 41 1.88 -2.30 17.29
N LEU A 42 1.04 -1.88 16.34
CA LEU A 42 -0.38 -2.27 16.31
C LEU A 42 -0.58 -3.78 16.11
N ILE A 43 0.25 -4.43 15.28
CA ILE A 43 0.23 -5.88 15.06
C ILE A 43 0.78 -6.64 16.27
N SER A 44 1.78 -6.08 16.96
CA SER A 44 2.32 -6.68 18.19
C SER A 44 1.31 -6.62 19.34
N ASP A 45 0.60 -5.49 19.47
CA ASP A 45 -0.42 -5.27 20.51
C ASP A 45 -1.72 -6.05 20.26
N ASN A 46 -2.07 -6.32 19.00
CA ASN A 46 -3.26 -7.08 18.63
C ASN A 46 -2.93 -8.54 18.31
N SER A 47 -2.98 -9.38 19.34
CA SER A 47 -2.82 -10.84 19.19
C SER A 47 -3.98 -11.54 18.47
N ASP A 48 -5.09 -10.85 18.22
CA ASP A 48 -6.27 -11.40 17.52
C ASP A 48 -6.11 -11.34 16.00
N LYS A 49 -5.45 -12.38 15.46
CA LYS A 49 -5.20 -12.60 14.02
C LYS A 49 -6.45 -12.48 13.13
N ASN A 50 -7.64 -12.76 13.68
CA ASN A 50 -8.89 -12.82 12.92
C ASN A 50 -9.58 -11.45 12.74
N SER A 51 -9.12 -10.40 13.41
CA SER A 51 -9.77 -9.08 13.35
C SER A 51 -9.12 -8.10 12.37
N LEU A 52 -7.92 -8.42 11.89
CA LEU A 52 -7.09 -7.50 11.11
C LEU A 52 -6.98 -7.95 9.65
N PRO A 53 -7.39 -7.11 8.68
CA PRO A 53 -7.25 -7.40 7.26
C PRO A 53 -5.77 -7.41 6.90
N PHE A 54 -5.40 -8.37 6.03
CA PHE A 54 -4.02 -8.54 5.54
C PHE A 54 -2.98 -8.78 6.64
N HIS A 55 -3.39 -9.21 7.84
CA HIS A 55 -2.49 -9.47 8.98
C HIS A 55 -1.30 -10.35 8.60
N ASP A 56 -1.53 -11.48 7.93
CA ASP A 56 -0.47 -12.41 7.57
C ASP A 56 0.50 -11.84 6.52
N LEU A 57 -0.01 -11.01 5.61
CA LEU A 57 0.79 -10.32 4.59
C LEU A 57 1.70 -9.27 5.23
N VAL A 58 1.15 -8.46 6.15
CA VAL A 58 1.91 -7.41 6.81
C VAL A 58 2.90 -8.02 7.79
N LYS A 59 2.49 -9.03 8.55
CA LYS A 59 3.36 -9.72 9.49
C LYS A 59 4.56 -10.36 8.79
N SER A 60 4.35 -11.09 7.70
CA SER A 60 5.45 -11.69 6.94
C SER A 60 6.37 -10.63 6.34
N SER A 61 5.81 -9.50 5.88
CA SER A 61 6.62 -8.38 5.40
C SER A 61 7.48 -7.76 6.49
N LEU A 62 6.98 -7.62 7.73
CA LEU A 62 7.66 -6.91 8.81
C LEU A 62 8.65 -7.77 9.63
N THR A 63 8.55 -9.10 9.63
CA THR A 63 9.30 -9.97 10.58
C THR A 63 10.72 -10.34 10.17
N GLU A 64 11.12 -10.18 8.91
CA GLU A 64 12.38 -10.76 8.37
C GLU A 64 13.29 -9.70 7.71
N ASP A 65 13.42 -8.49 8.27
CA ASP A 65 14.23 -7.37 7.72
C ASP A 65 13.58 -6.57 6.57
N ALA A 66 12.28 -6.76 6.29
CA ALA A 66 11.64 -6.13 5.14
C ALA A 66 10.79 -4.90 5.47
N SER A 67 11.25 -3.77 4.99
CA SER A 67 10.58 -2.48 4.89
C SER A 67 9.36 -2.47 3.95
N GLY A 68 8.73 -3.61 3.67
CA GLY A 68 7.68 -3.79 2.63
C GLY A 68 8.18 -4.35 1.30
N PHE A 69 9.50 -4.51 1.14
CA PHE A 69 10.15 -5.05 -0.07
C PHE A 69 9.75 -6.50 -0.40
N SER A 70 9.55 -7.34 0.62
CA SER A 70 9.26 -8.77 0.44
C SER A 70 7.84 -9.07 -0.06
N ILE A 71 6.99 -8.05 -0.25
CA ILE A 71 5.62 -8.24 -0.71
C ILE A 71 5.64 -8.52 -2.22
N SER A 72 5.58 -9.80 -2.57
CA SER A 72 5.59 -10.26 -3.96
C SER A 72 4.24 -10.10 -4.67
N LYS A 73 3.14 -10.09 -3.92
CA LYS A 73 1.79 -9.98 -4.48
C LYS A 73 0.89 -9.11 -3.61
N TYR A 74 0.60 -7.91 -4.10
CA TYR A 74 -0.32 -6.99 -3.45
C TYR A 74 -1.77 -7.36 -3.78
N PRO A 75 -2.72 -7.17 -2.83
CA PRO A 75 -4.15 -7.27 -3.11
C PRO A 75 -4.58 -6.26 -4.17
N ALA A 76 -5.54 -6.63 -5.02
CA ALA A 76 -6.04 -5.76 -6.08
C ALA A 76 -6.57 -4.42 -5.54
N GLU A 77 -7.26 -4.44 -4.39
CA GLU A 77 -7.73 -3.24 -3.69
C GLU A 77 -6.59 -2.25 -3.37
N ILE A 78 -5.43 -2.76 -2.95
CA ILE A 78 -4.25 -1.93 -2.62
C ILE A 78 -3.65 -1.35 -3.89
N ILE A 79 -3.51 -2.17 -4.94
CA ILE A 79 -2.97 -1.74 -6.24
C ILE A 79 -3.85 -0.62 -6.81
N SER A 80 -5.17 -0.83 -6.82
CA SER A 80 -6.16 0.14 -7.27
C SER A 80 -6.07 1.45 -6.47
N ALA A 81 -6.08 1.36 -5.14
CA ALA A 81 -5.97 2.52 -4.26
C ALA A 81 -4.66 3.29 -4.47
N ALA A 82 -3.54 2.58 -4.61
CA ALA A 82 -2.23 3.20 -4.83
C ALA A 82 -2.14 3.93 -6.17
N LEU A 83 -2.60 3.29 -7.26
CA LEU A 83 -2.63 3.90 -8.59
C LEU A 83 -3.56 5.13 -8.62
N HIS A 84 -4.74 5.04 -8.01
CA HIS A 84 -5.64 6.19 -7.88
C HIS A 84 -5.01 7.33 -7.08
N LEU A 85 -4.37 7.02 -5.96
CA LEU A 85 -3.72 8.01 -5.09
C LEU A 85 -2.57 8.71 -5.83
N LEU A 86 -1.70 7.95 -6.49
CA LEU A 86 -0.59 8.50 -7.28
C LEU A 86 -1.08 9.36 -8.43
N TYR A 87 -2.12 8.91 -9.12
CA TYR A 87 -2.73 9.68 -10.19
C TYR A 87 -3.25 11.03 -9.69
N GLN A 88 -4.04 11.02 -8.61
CA GLN A 88 -4.59 12.24 -8.02
C GLN A 88 -3.52 13.18 -7.50
N ASN A 89 -2.43 12.65 -6.94
CA ASN A 89 -1.39 13.45 -6.32
C ASN A 89 -0.41 14.06 -7.32
N SER A 90 -0.01 13.32 -8.35
CA SER A 90 1.14 13.68 -9.20
C SER A 90 0.80 13.83 -10.68
N TYR A 91 -0.30 13.25 -11.18
CA TYR A 91 -0.54 13.11 -12.62
C TYR A 91 -1.88 13.64 -13.12
N ILE A 92 -2.79 14.07 -12.23
CA ILE A 92 -4.15 14.50 -12.57
C ILE A 92 -4.19 15.68 -13.55
N ASP A 93 -3.23 16.60 -13.42
CA ASP A 93 -3.11 17.76 -14.30
C ASP A 93 -2.29 17.47 -15.56
N SER A 94 -1.63 16.31 -15.63
CA SER A 94 -0.70 15.96 -16.70
C SER A 94 -1.31 15.04 -17.77
N MET A 95 -2.15 14.08 -17.39
CA MET A 95 -2.73 13.11 -18.33
C MET A 95 -4.05 12.52 -17.81
N SER A 96 -4.79 11.83 -18.69
CA SER A 96 -5.96 11.06 -18.26
C SER A 96 -5.54 9.81 -17.49
N PHE A 97 -6.45 9.32 -16.63
CA PHE A 97 -6.20 8.12 -15.83
C PHE A 97 -5.86 6.91 -16.70
N GLU A 98 -6.52 6.72 -17.85
CA GLU A 98 -6.22 5.61 -18.77
C GLU A 98 -4.79 5.64 -19.31
N ASN A 99 -4.29 6.83 -19.66
CA ASN A 99 -2.91 6.99 -20.13
C ASN A 99 -1.89 6.77 -19.01
N PHE A 100 -2.22 7.21 -17.80
CA PHE A 100 -1.42 6.93 -16.60
C PHE A 100 -1.34 5.42 -16.34
N LEU A 101 -2.45 4.70 -16.39
CA LEU A 101 -2.45 3.25 -16.20
C LEU A 101 -1.61 2.53 -17.26
N ALA A 102 -1.78 2.91 -18.53
CA ALA A 102 -1.02 2.33 -19.63
C ALA A 102 0.50 2.53 -19.46
N ARG A 103 0.94 3.64 -18.87
CA ARG A 103 2.36 3.90 -18.56
C ARG A 103 2.96 2.88 -17.59
N PHE A 104 2.17 2.43 -16.61
CA PHE A 104 2.58 1.43 -15.63
C PHE A 104 2.20 -0.01 -16.04
N GLY A 105 1.71 -0.20 -17.27
CA GLY A 105 1.33 -1.51 -17.80
C GLY A 105 -0.01 -2.05 -17.27
N TYR A 106 -0.83 -1.20 -16.65
CA TYR A 106 -2.17 -1.54 -16.18
C TYR A 106 -3.25 -1.10 -17.16
N SER A 107 -4.37 -1.81 -17.15
CA SER A 107 -5.57 -1.43 -17.90
C SER A 107 -6.76 -1.14 -16.97
N SER A 108 -7.65 -0.26 -17.39
CA SER A 108 -8.85 0.12 -16.63
C SER A 108 -9.80 -1.06 -16.36
N SER A 109 -9.72 -2.14 -17.15
CA SER A 109 -10.46 -3.39 -16.95
C SER A 109 -9.93 -4.24 -15.78
N GLU A 110 -8.66 -4.11 -15.43
CA GLU A 110 -8.04 -4.87 -14.32
C GLU A 110 -8.30 -4.20 -12.97
N ILE A 111 -8.44 -2.88 -12.97
CA ILE A 111 -8.64 -2.07 -11.75
C ILE A 111 -10.12 -2.00 -11.35
N ARG A 112 -11.05 -2.10 -12.31
CA ARG A 112 -12.50 -2.06 -12.05
C ARG A 112 -13.06 -3.27 -11.28
N ASN A 113 -12.30 -4.36 -11.18
CA ASN A 113 -12.71 -5.59 -10.49
C ASN A 113 -12.02 -5.77 -9.12
N ALA A 114 -11.33 -4.73 -8.64
CA ALA A 114 -10.69 -4.68 -7.34
C ALA A 114 -11.61 -4.07 -6.28
#